data_AF-A0A383BVZ4-F1
#
_entry.id   AF-A0A383BVZ4-F1
#
_cell.length_a   1.000
_cell.length_b   1.000
_cell.length_c   1.000
_cell.angle_alpha   90.00
_cell.angle_beta   90.00
_cell.angle_gamma   90.00
#
_symmetry.space_group_name_H-M   'P 1'
#
loop_
_entity.id
_entity.type
_entity.pdbx_description
1 polymer ?
#
loop_
_entity_poly.entity_id
_entity_poly.type
_entity_poly.pdbx_seq_one_letter_code
_entity_poly.pdbx_strand_id
1 'polypeptide(L)'
;ATDAPLLPHQLKRVARRASLGVARTGGTASNGSGDIFIAFSTGNPDTAGSRPVSALKMLNNSNLSVIFQATVEATEEAIINAMIAAETMEGRDGNRSEAIPHRELQQILDSYSRLKQTTKDRK
;
A
#
# COMPACT_ATOMS: atom_id res chain seq x y z
N ALA A 1 -5.78 -0.04 -5.81
CA ALA A 1 -7.04 0.24 -6.53
C ALA A 1 -7.55 1.62 -6.14
N THR A 2 -8.36 2.29 -6.97
CA THR A 2 -9.03 3.55 -6.62
C THR A 2 -10.31 3.72 -7.42
N ASP A 3 -11.28 4.44 -6.89
CA ASP A 3 -12.51 4.88 -7.56
C ASP A 3 -12.38 6.26 -8.24
N ALA A 4 -11.28 6.98 -8.01
CA ALA A 4 -11.00 8.22 -8.73
C ALA A 4 -10.94 7.97 -10.24
N PRO A 5 -11.57 8.82 -11.09
CA PRO A 5 -11.59 8.63 -12.54
C PRO A 5 -10.22 8.93 -13.14
N LEU A 6 -9.41 7.88 -13.32
CA LEU A 6 -8.03 8.00 -13.80
C LEU A 6 -7.84 7.29 -15.14
N LEU A 7 -7.13 7.95 -16.05
CA LEU A 7 -6.75 7.37 -17.34
C LEU A 7 -5.44 6.56 -17.23
N PRO A 8 -5.11 5.69 -18.21
CA PRO A 8 -3.94 4.80 -18.14
C PRO A 8 -2.61 5.52 -17.83
N HIS A 9 -2.40 6.71 -18.39
CA HIS A 9 -1.18 7.50 -18.14
C HIS A 9 -1.11 8.05 -16.70
N GLN A 10 -2.25 8.35 -16.06
CA GLN A 10 -2.30 8.74 -14.66
C GLN A 10 -2.10 7.53 -13.74
N LEU A 11 -2.69 6.38 -14.08
CA LEU A 11 -2.48 5.13 -13.35
C LEU A 11 -1.02 4.68 -13.36
N LYS A 12 -0.30 4.87 -14.47
CA LYS A 12 1.16 4.62 -14.50
C LYS A 12 1.93 5.51 -13.51
N ARG A 13 1.48 6.75 -13.27
CA ARG A 13 2.06 7.65 -12.27
C ARG A 13 1.73 7.20 -10.85
N VAL A 14 0.49 6.72 -10.62
CA VAL A 14 0.05 6.15 -9.34
C VAL A 14 0.84 4.90 -9.00
N ALA A 15 0.98 3.93 -9.92
CA ALA A 15 1.73 2.70 -9.69
C ALA A 15 3.19 2.97 -9.25
N ARG A 16 3.82 4.00 -9.82
CA ARG A 16 5.18 4.44 -9.42
C ARG A 16 5.27 5.02 -8.01
N ARG A 17 4.15 5.32 -7.33
CA ARG A 17 4.16 5.83 -5.95
C ARG A 17 4.19 4.70 -4.92
N ALA A 18 3.75 3.49 -5.29
CA ALA A 18 3.86 2.33 -4.42
C ALA A 18 5.32 2.07 -3.98
N SER A 19 6.30 2.30 -4.86
CA SER A 19 7.72 2.15 -4.52
C SER A 19 8.18 3.08 -3.39
N LEU A 20 7.57 4.26 -3.22
CA LEU A 20 7.88 5.15 -2.10
C LEU A 20 7.33 4.61 -0.78
N GLY A 21 6.17 3.92 -0.81
CA GLY A 21 5.64 3.23 0.37
C GLY A 21 6.54 2.07 0.80
N VAL A 22 6.99 1.27 -0.17
CA VAL A 22 8.00 0.20 0.05
C VAL A 22 9.30 0.78 0.64
N ALA A 23 9.78 1.91 0.12
CA ALA A 23 10.99 2.54 0.60
C ALA A 23 10.87 2.99 2.07
N ARG A 24 9.69 3.45 2.50
CA ARG A 24 9.45 3.85 3.90
C ARG A 24 9.49 2.69 4.89
N THR A 25 9.22 1.47 4.44
CA THR A 25 9.37 0.25 5.25
C THR A 25 10.77 -0.35 5.18
N GLY A 26 11.74 0.33 4.55
CA GLY A 26 13.13 -0.11 4.44
C GLY A 26 13.47 -0.93 3.20
N GLY A 27 12.54 -1.12 2.26
CA GLY A 27 12.81 -1.82 1.02
C GLY A 27 13.68 -1.01 0.07
N THR A 28 14.74 -1.62 -0.46
CA THR A 28 15.73 -0.96 -1.34
C THR A 28 15.72 -1.46 -2.78
N ALA A 29 14.75 -2.32 -3.15
CA ALA A 29 14.69 -3.00 -4.45
C ALA A 29 16.01 -3.72 -4.79
N SER A 30 16.43 -4.63 -3.90
CA SER A 30 17.68 -5.39 -4.06
C SER A 30 17.66 -6.21 -5.36
N ASN A 31 18.84 -6.62 -5.86
CA ASN A 31 18.95 -7.30 -7.16
C ASN A 31 18.11 -8.58 -7.28
N GLY A 32 17.84 -9.27 -6.16
CA GLY A 32 16.98 -10.47 -6.14
C GLY A 32 15.49 -10.17 -5.91
N SER A 33 15.11 -8.92 -5.65
CA SER A 33 13.73 -8.52 -5.33
C SER A 33 12.91 -8.29 -6.61
N GLY A 34 11.75 -8.95 -6.70
CA GLY A 34 10.81 -8.84 -7.81
C GLY A 34 9.73 -7.78 -7.58
N ASP A 35 10.10 -6.51 -7.44
CA ASP A 35 9.16 -5.45 -7.07
C ASP A 35 8.34 -4.98 -8.30
N ILE A 36 7.07 -5.42 -8.39
CA ILE A 36 6.16 -5.08 -9.49
C ILE A 36 4.90 -4.41 -8.93
N PHE A 37 4.50 -3.28 -9.54
CA PHE A 37 3.34 -2.50 -9.11
C PHE A 37 2.28 -2.38 -10.21
N ILE A 38 1.03 -2.62 -9.84
CA ILE A 38 -0.14 -2.41 -10.71
C ILE A 38 -1.13 -1.46 -10.04
N ALA A 39 -1.67 -0.54 -10.83
CA ALA A 39 -2.74 0.35 -10.41
C ALA A 39 -3.88 0.31 -11.43
N PHE A 40 -5.11 0.23 -10.93
CA PHE A 40 -6.32 0.31 -11.73
C PHE A 40 -7.34 1.24 -11.08
N SER A 41 -8.22 1.79 -11.90
CA SER A 41 -9.31 2.68 -11.50
C SER A 41 -10.66 2.07 -11.87
N THR A 42 -11.63 2.22 -10.99
CA THR A 42 -13.05 1.89 -11.25
C THR A 42 -13.89 3.13 -11.61
N GLY A 43 -13.26 4.31 -11.72
CA GLY A 43 -13.96 5.59 -11.93
C GLY A 43 -14.52 5.84 -13.34
N ASN A 44 -14.31 4.90 -14.27
CA ASN A 44 -14.93 4.87 -15.59
C ASN A 44 -15.52 3.47 -15.83
N PRO A 45 -16.70 3.15 -15.29
CA PRO A 45 -17.36 1.87 -15.51
C PRO A 45 -17.86 1.73 -16.96
N ASP A 46 -18.14 0.49 -17.37
CA ASP A 46 -18.79 0.15 -18.65
C ASP A 46 -18.09 0.61 -19.94
N THR A 47 -16.76 0.82 -19.88
CA THR A 47 -15.96 1.25 -21.04
C THR A 47 -15.54 0.11 -21.96
N ALA A 48 -15.80 -1.15 -21.60
CA ALA A 48 -15.38 -2.35 -22.34
C ALA A 48 -16.32 -2.76 -23.50
N GLY A 49 -17.27 -1.90 -23.88
CA GLY A 49 -18.24 -2.19 -24.95
C GLY A 49 -17.74 -1.87 -26.37
N SER A 50 -18.49 -2.30 -27.37
CA SER A 50 -18.18 -2.15 -28.81
C SER A 50 -18.40 -0.74 -29.37
N ARG A 51 -18.50 0.29 -28.52
CA ARG A 51 -18.78 1.66 -28.99
C ARG A 51 -17.54 2.18 -29.74
N PRO A 52 -17.71 2.78 -30.92
CA PRO A 52 -16.57 3.34 -31.67
C PRO A 52 -15.90 4.51 -30.94
N VAL A 53 -16.65 5.21 -30.07
CA VAL A 53 -16.16 6.32 -29.24
C VAL A 53 -16.77 6.21 -27.84
N SER A 54 -15.96 6.46 -26.81
CA SER A 54 -16.38 6.48 -25.40
C SER A 54 -16.02 7.82 -24.76
N ALA A 55 -16.97 8.42 -24.04
CA ALA A 55 -16.71 9.57 -23.19
C ALA A 55 -16.13 9.09 -21.86
N LEU A 56 -15.00 9.65 -21.44
CA LEU A 56 -14.29 9.29 -20.21
C LEU A 56 -14.18 10.49 -19.28
N LYS A 57 -14.26 10.23 -17.98
CA LYS A 57 -13.90 11.18 -16.93
C LYS A 57 -12.41 11.06 -16.63
N MET A 58 -11.77 12.21 -16.40
CA MET A 58 -10.38 12.28 -15.98
C MET A 58 -10.26 13.29 -14.86
N LEU A 59 -9.66 12.88 -13.75
CA LEU A 59 -9.28 13.78 -12.67
C LEU A 59 -8.25 14.78 -13.20
N ASN A 60 -8.44 16.07 -12.93
CA ASN A 60 -7.45 17.08 -13.31
C ASN A 60 -6.10 16.77 -12.66
N ASN A 61 -5.01 16.88 -13.43
CA ASN A 61 -3.66 16.57 -12.96
C ASN A 61 -3.23 17.38 -11.73
N SER A 62 -3.76 18.59 -11.54
CA SER A 62 -3.52 19.42 -10.34
C SER A 62 -3.97 18.73 -9.05
N ASN A 63 -4.97 17.85 -9.12
CA ASN A 63 -5.52 17.12 -7.97
C ASN A 63 -4.91 15.73 -7.78
N LEU A 64 -3.87 15.34 -8.53
CA LEU A 64 -3.27 14.01 -8.38
C LEU A 64 -2.39 13.86 -7.14
N SER A 65 -1.89 14.95 -6.57
CA SER A 65 -0.97 14.88 -5.42
C SER A 65 -1.58 14.18 -4.22
N VAL A 66 -2.89 14.36 -3.96
CA VAL A 66 -3.59 13.66 -2.87
C VAL A 66 -3.66 12.15 -3.11
N ILE A 67 -3.90 11.73 -4.36
CA ILE A 67 -3.91 10.30 -4.73
C ILE A 67 -2.51 9.71 -4.61
N PHE A 68 -1.48 10.46 -4.98
CA PHE A 68 -0.10 10.00 -4.82
C PHE A 68 0.26 9.79 -3.35
N GLN A 69 -0.07 10.76 -2.48
CA GLN A 69 0.17 10.65 -1.05
C GLN A 69 -0.56 9.45 -0.46
N ALA A 70 -1.86 9.31 -0.76
CA ALA A 70 -2.66 8.18 -0.30
C ALA A 70 -2.12 6.83 -0.79
N THR A 71 -1.54 6.77 -2.00
CA THR A 71 -0.92 5.55 -2.52
C THR A 71 0.33 5.16 -1.72
N VAL A 72 1.16 6.14 -1.34
CA VAL A 72 2.35 5.92 -0.50
C VAL A 72 1.93 5.39 0.86
N GLU A 73 1.00 6.08 1.53
CA GLU A 73 0.50 5.72 2.86
C GLU A 73 -0.15 4.34 2.87
N ALA A 74 -1.04 4.08 1.92
CA ALA A 74 -1.72 2.79 1.83
C ALA A 74 -0.76 1.63 1.56
N THR A 75 0.31 1.86 0.78
CA THR A 75 1.32 0.82 0.51
C THR A 75 2.19 0.57 1.74
N GLU A 76 2.65 1.63 2.40
CA GLU A 76 3.41 1.55 3.65
C GLU A 76 2.61 0.78 4.72
N GLU A 77 1.37 1.18 4.99
CA GLU A 77 0.53 0.54 6.00
C GLU A 77 0.15 -0.90 5.64
N ALA A 78 -0.09 -1.21 4.35
CA ALA A 78 -0.39 -2.58 3.92
C ALA A 78 0.77 -3.55 4.20
N ILE A 79 2.01 -3.12 3.99
CA ILE A 79 3.21 -3.93 4.30
C ILE A 79 3.31 -4.16 5.81
N ILE A 80 3.13 -3.11 6.62
CA ILE A 80 3.14 -3.24 8.08
C ILE A 80 2.03 -4.18 8.55
N ASN A 81 0.80 -4.02 8.03
CA ASN A 81 -0.33 -4.89 8.37
C ASN A 81 -0.06 -6.36 8.02
N ALA A 82 0.60 -6.63 6.89
CA ALA A 82 0.99 -8.00 6.53
C ALA A 82 1.93 -8.62 7.57
N MET A 83 2.92 -7.87 8.08
CA MET A 83 3.81 -8.36 9.14
C MET A 83 3.08 -8.57 10.46
N ILE A 84 2.18 -7.65 10.83
CA ILE A 84 1.40 -7.73 12.08
C ILE A 84 0.43 -8.91 12.05
N ALA A 85 -0.20 -9.17 10.91
CA ALA A 85 -1.17 -10.25 10.74
C ALA A 85 -0.52 -11.62 10.50
N ALA A 86 0.77 -11.68 10.17
CA ALA A 86 1.46 -12.94 9.94
C ALA A 86 1.54 -13.78 11.22
N GLU A 87 1.45 -15.09 11.06
CA GLU A 87 1.65 -16.08 12.12
C GLU A 87 2.98 -16.81 11.91
N THR A 88 3.62 -17.26 13.00
CA THR A 88 4.83 -18.07 12.88
C THR A 88 4.53 -19.35 12.11
N MET A 89 5.35 -19.66 11.10
CA MET A 89 5.18 -20.84 10.28
C MET A 89 6.47 -21.64 10.13
N GLU A 90 6.33 -22.95 9.99
CA GLU A 90 7.38 -23.86 9.54
C GLU A 90 7.11 -24.27 8.09
N GLY A 91 8.12 -24.15 7.25
CA GLY A 91 8.07 -24.44 5.82
C GLY A 91 8.91 -25.66 5.46
N ARG A 92 9.27 -25.74 4.17
CA ARG A 92 10.07 -26.84 3.62
C ARG A 92 11.45 -26.92 4.30
N ASP A 93 11.94 -28.15 4.46
CA ASP A 93 13.30 -28.45 4.96
C ASP A 93 13.56 -27.90 6.39
N GLY A 94 12.50 -27.75 7.20
CA GLY A 94 12.60 -27.24 8.58
C GLY A 94 12.83 -25.73 8.68
N ASN A 95 12.68 -24.99 7.58
CA ASN A 95 12.80 -23.53 7.59
C ASN A 95 11.66 -22.90 8.37
N ARG A 96 11.97 -22.14 9.43
CA ARG A 96 10.97 -21.46 10.27
C ARG A 96 11.02 -19.95 10.06
N SER A 97 9.85 -19.33 9.94
CA SER A 97 9.69 -17.87 9.86
C SER A 97 8.81 -17.41 11.02
N GLU A 98 9.36 -16.57 11.91
CA GLU A 98 8.61 -16.05 13.05
C GLU A 98 7.71 -14.89 12.66
N ALA A 99 6.52 -14.85 13.26
CA ALA A 99 5.73 -13.63 13.33
C ALA A 99 6.47 -12.54 14.12
N ILE A 100 6.21 -11.29 13.77
CA ILE A 100 6.78 -10.15 14.51
C ILE A 100 6.24 -10.14 15.96
N PRO A 101 7.09 -10.04 16.99
CA PRO A 101 6.64 -10.08 18.39
C PRO A 101 5.95 -8.77 18.78
N HIS A 102 4.62 -8.76 18.82
CA HIS A 102 3.83 -7.53 19.02
C HIS A 102 4.18 -6.77 20.30
N ARG A 103 4.44 -7.47 21.41
CA ARG A 103 4.79 -6.84 22.69
C ARG A 103 6.13 -6.11 22.62
N GLU A 104 7.15 -6.74 22.04
CA GLU A 104 8.48 -6.15 21.88
C GLU A 104 8.43 -4.99 20.90
N LEU A 105 7.66 -5.14 19.81
CA LEU A 105 7.41 -4.05 18.87
C LEU A 105 6.80 -2.83 19.57
N GLN A 106 5.79 -3.02 20.42
CA GLN A 106 5.18 -1.92 21.19
C GLN A 106 6.18 -1.26 22.14
N GLN A 107 7.00 -2.05 22.85
CA GLN A 107 8.04 -1.52 23.73
C GLN A 107 9.09 -0.70 22.97
N ILE A 108 9.48 -1.14 21.76
CA ILE A 108 10.38 -0.39 20.89
C ILE A 108 9.68 0.91 20.43
N LEU A 109 8.43 0.86 19.98
CA LEU A 109 7.72 2.07 19.57
C LEU A 109 7.58 3.08 20.72
N ASP A 110 7.37 2.61 21.96
CA ASP A 110 7.30 3.45 23.16
C ASP A 110 8.65 4.11 23.48
N SER A 111 9.76 3.37 23.37
CA SER A 111 11.10 3.92 23.62
C SER A 111 11.49 5.04 22.64
N TYR A 112 10.89 5.05 21.44
CA TYR A 112 11.02 6.13 20.46
C TYR A 112 9.89 7.17 20.53
N SER A 113 9.02 7.14 21.55
CA SER A 113 7.86 8.04 21.70
C SER A 113 6.92 8.03 20.48
N ARG A 114 6.78 6.87 19.84
CA ARG A 114 5.91 6.64 18.67
C ARG A 114 4.67 5.81 18.99
N LEU A 115 4.58 5.22 20.18
CA LEU A 115 3.37 4.54 20.63
C LEU A 115 2.39 5.54 21.23
N LYS A 116 1.23 5.73 20.59
CA LYS A 116 0.11 6.45 21.22
C LYS A 116 -0.64 5.46 22.11
N GLN A 117 -0.64 5.71 23.42
CA GLN A 117 -1.52 5.02 24.35
C GLN A 117 -2.97 5.35 23.97
N THR A 118 -3.73 4.37 23.50
CA THR A 118 -5.17 4.54 23.34
C THR A 118 -5.78 4.57 24.74
N THR A 119 -6.21 5.75 25.18
CA THR A 119 -7.01 5.89 26.40
C THR A 119 -8.25 5.04 26.21
N LYS A 120 -8.31 3.88 26.87
CA LYS A 120 -9.55 3.13 27.02
C LYS A 120 -10.43 3.95 27.96
N ASP A 121 -11.16 4.91 27.40
CA ASP A 121 -12.22 5.57 28.14
C ASP A 121 -13.23 4.52 28.57
N ARG A 122 -13.38 4.43 29.88
CA ARG A 122 -14.33 3.59 30.60
C ARG A 122 -15.75 3.90 30.11
N LYS A 123 -16.46 2.88 29.63
CA LYS A 123 -17.88 2.67 29.90
C LYS A 123 -18.11 1.22 30.22
#